data_AF-A0A948CMQ2-F1
#
_entry.id   AF-A0A948CMQ2-F1
#
_cell.length_a   1.000
_cell.length_b   1.000
_cell.length_c   1.000
_cell.angle_alpha   90.00
_cell.angle_beta   90.00
_cell.angle_gamma   90.00
#
_symmetry.space_group_name_H-M   'P 1'
#
loop_
_entity.id
_entity.type
_entity.pdbx_description
1 polymer ?
#
loop_
_entity_poly.entity_id
_entity_poly.type
_entity_poly.pdbx_seq_one_letter_code
_entity_poly.pdbx_strand_id
1 'polypeptide(L)'
;MRHFFGVILGIGLLLAGTAVHDTAQAQDLAKPKGPVLLTVSGAVAKTNRGPSNDFEDGLLNSHGIAFQKAAAFDLAMLEGLGMKKFSLQYPGWPKRYTFEGPLLRDLLAAVGAEKSSVIRFMGLDGYEPEIPVQDARDYDVMLAIKVDGRYLGIGDRGPIWLVYPRDDVPALKNTDDAKWVWAGFHIAVE
;
A
#
# COMPACT_ATOMS: atom_id res chain seq x y z
N MET A 1 -36.51 66.61 -46.20
CA MET A 1 -36.50 65.28 -46.84
C MET A 1 -35.47 64.41 -46.11
N ARG A 2 -35.92 63.29 -45.51
CA ARG A 2 -35.24 61.97 -45.43
C ARG A 2 -33.85 61.94 -44.73
N HIS A 3 -33.51 61.20 -43.65
CA HIS A 3 -33.90 59.94 -42.98
C HIS A 3 -33.23 59.96 -41.57
N PHE A 4 -33.86 59.62 -40.42
CA PHE A 4 -34.14 58.31 -39.78
C PHE A 4 -32.97 57.51 -39.15
N PHE A 5 -33.17 57.17 -37.84
CA PHE A 5 -32.59 56.11 -36.97
C PHE A 5 -31.07 56.13 -36.69
N GLY A 6 -30.58 56.20 -35.44
CA GLY A 6 -30.64 55.20 -34.35
C GLY A 6 -29.21 54.66 -34.14
N VAL A 7 -28.66 54.50 -32.91
CA VAL A 7 -28.31 53.16 -32.34
C VAL A 7 -27.32 53.30 -31.15
N ILE A 8 -27.75 52.72 -30.02
CA ILE A 8 -27.08 51.85 -29.03
C ILE A 8 -26.03 52.40 -28.03
N LEU A 9 -26.47 52.40 -26.77
CA LEU A 9 -25.69 52.38 -25.53
C LEU A 9 -25.12 50.97 -25.31
N GLY A 10 -23.80 50.80 -25.35
CA GLY A 10 -23.13 49.53 -25.05
C GLY A 10 -22.83 49.40 -23.56
N ILE A 11 -23.52 48.51 -22.86
CA ILE A 11 -23.19 48.10 -21.49
C ILE A 11 -22.08 47.02 -21.59
N GLY A 12 -20.89 47.35 -21.11
CA GLY A 12 -19.78 46.39 -20.99
C GLY A 12 -20.06 45.39 -19.86
N LEU A 13 -20.31 44.14 -20.21
CA LEU A 13 -20.41 43.02 -19.27
C LEU A 13 -18.97 42.60 -18.89
N LEU A 14 -18.54 42.88 -17.66
CA LEU A 14 -17.34 42.24 -17.09
C LEU A 14 -17.68 40.78 -16.76
N LEU A 15 -17.20 39.85 -17.60
CA LEU A 15 -17.17 38.43 -17.30
C LEU A 15 -16.01 38.16 -16.34
N ALA A 16 -16.33 38.01 -15.05
CA ALA A 16 -15.41 37.45 -14.07
C ALA A 16 -15.23 35.96 -14.36
N GLY A 17 -14.09 35.59 -14.94
CA GLY A 17 -13.72 34.18 -15.12
C GLY A 17 -13.44 33.55 -13.77
N THR A 18 -14.33 32.66 -13.32
CA THR A 18 -14.06 31.77 -12.20
C THR A 18 -13.00 30.77 -12.63
N ALA A 19 -11.79 30.91 -12.09
CA ALA A 19 -10.78 29.88 -12.15
C ALA A 19 -11.34 28.61 -11.50
N VAL A 20 -11.58 27.58 -12.32
CA VAL A 20 -11.85 26.24 -11.82
C VAL A 20 -10.51 25.72 -11.29
N HIS A 21 -10.31 25.81 -9.98
CA HIS A 21 -9.24 25.09 -9.32
C HIS A 21 -9.59 23.61 -9.40
N ASP A 22 -8.95 22.91 -10.34
CA ASP A 22 -8.96 21.46 -10.42
C ASP A 22 -8.20 20.92 -9.20
N THR A 23 -8.90 20.76 -8.08
CA THR A 23 -8.40 19.99 -6.96
C THR A 23 -8.33 18.56 -7.44
N ALA A 24 -7.14 18.11 -7.85
CA ALA A 24 -6.85 16.72 -8.15
C ALA A 24 -7.25 15.86 -6.93
N GLN A 25 -8.48 15.36 -6.95
CA GLN A 25 -8.96 14.38 -6.00
C GLN A 25 -8.15 13.12 -6.28
N ALA A 26 -7.33 12.71 -5.31
CA ALA A 26 -6.64 11.43 -5.35
C ALA A 26 -7.68 10.36 -5.75
N GLN A 27 -7.40 9.63 -6.82
CA GLN A 27 -8.33 8.61 -7.29
C GLN A 27 -8.40 7.53 -6.20
N ASP A 28 -9.53 7.50 -5.49
CA ASP A 28 -9.72 6.58 -4.35
C ASP A 28 -9.59 5.13 -4.82
N LEU A 29 -8.91 4.32 -4.02
CA LEU A 29 -8.81 2.89 -4.27
C LEU A 29 -10.21 2.27 -4.20
N ALA A 30 -10.45 1.20 -4.95
CA ALA A 30 -11.70 0.45 -4.83
C ALA A 30 -11.86 -0.07 -3.39
N LYS A 31 -13.10 -0.11 -2.86
CA LYS A 31 -13.36 -0.70 -1.54
C LYS A 31 -13.12 -2.22 -1.58
N PRO A 32 -12.52 -2.81 -0.53
CA PRO A 32 -12.38 -4.25 -0.42
C PRO A 32 -13.75 -4.92 -0.42
N LYS A 33 -13.85 -6.08 -1.07
CA LYS A 33 -15.05 -6.92 -1.16
C LYS A 33 -14.97 -8.14 -0.24
N GLY A 34 -13.76 -8.54 0.16
CA GLY A 34 -13.50 -9.62 1.12
C GLY A 34 -12.91 -9.12 2.44
N PRO A 35 -12.52 -10.07 3.32
CA PRO A 35 -11.78 -9.75 4.54
C PRO A 35 -10.50 -8.98 4.22
N VAL A 36 -10.28 -7.88 4.93
CA VAL A 36 -9.05 -7.10 4.80
C VAL A 36 -7.90 -7.89 5.41
N LEU A 37 -6.84 -8.11 4.63
CA LEU A 37 -5.63 -8.79 5.06
C LEU A 37 -4.51 -7.81 5.42
N LEU A 38 -4.51 -6.63 4.79
CA LEU A 38 -3.50 -5.60 4.99
C LEU A 38 -4.13 -4.22 5.10
N THR A 39 -3.74 -3.47 6.13
CA THR A 39 -4.04 -2.03 6.24
C THR A 39 -2.76 -1.22 6.10
N VAL A 40 -2.76 -0.20 5.27
CA VAL A 40 -1.65 0.74 5.07
C VAL A 40 -2.11 2.12 5.50
N SER A 41 -1.44 2.70 6.49
CA SER A 41 -1.74 4.04 7.03
C SER A 41 -0.50 4.94 7.01
N GLY A 42 -0.63 6.17 7.50
CA GLY A 42 0.45 7.16 7.51
C GLY A 42 0.46 8.00 6.23
N ALA A 43 1.65 8.27 5.68
CA ALA A 43 1.86 9.11 4.50
C ALA A 43 1.43 8.44 3.18
N VAL A 44 0.14 8.14 3.04
CA VAL A 44 -0.47 7.57 1.83
C VAL A 44 -1.37 8.57 1.12
N ALA A 45 -1.24 8.64 -0.22
CA ALA A 45 -2.00 9.57 -1.05
C ALA A 45 -3.35 8.98 -1.51
N LYS A 46 -3.39 7.68 -1.81
CA LYS A 46 -4.59 6.98 -2.29
C LYS A 46 -5.15 6.07 -1.19
N THR A 47 -6.43 6.23 -0.87
CA THR A 47 -7.08 5.56 0.27
C THR A 47 -8.44 4.96 -0.13
N ASN A 48 -8.96 4.04 0.67
CA ASN A 48 -10.32 3.47 0.53
C ASN A 48 -10.97 3.11 1.88
N ARG A 49 -10.32 3.48 3.00
CA ARG A 49 -10.79 3.23 4.36
C ARG A 49 -10.82 4.55 5.13
N GLY A 50 -11.93 4.78 5.82
CA GLY A 50 -12.11 5.92 6.71
C GLY A 50 -11.31 5.80 8.02
N PRO A 51 -11.68 6.57 9.05
CA PRO A 51 -11.01 6.51 10.34
C PRO A 51 -11.07 5.14 11.00
N SER A 52 -10.09 4.85 11.87
CA SER A 52 -10.12 3.69 12.76
C SER A 52 -11.34 3.74 13.69
N ASN A 53 -11.87 2.56 14.04
CA ASN A 53 -13.07 2.39 14.86
C ASN A 53 -12.77 1.64 16.17
N ASP A 54 -13.12 2.23 17.31
CA ASP A 54 -12.82 1.69 18.64
C ASP A 54 -13.42 0.29 18.90
N PHE A 55 -14.50 -0.08 18.20
CA PHE A 55 -15.17 -1.37 18.36
C PHE A 55 -14.81 -2.37 17.26
N GLU A 56 -14.88 -1.97 15.99
CA GLU A 56 -14.70 -2.88 14.84
C GLU A 56 -13.22 -3.27 14.64
N ASP A 57 -12.29 -2.37 14.99
CA ASP A 57 -10.87 -2.53 14.69
C ASP A 57 -10.09 -3.23 15.81
N GLY A 58 -10.65 -4.29 16.39
CA GLY A 58 -10.14 -4.92 17.61
C GLY A 58 -8.64 -5.22 17.61
N LEU A 59 -8.09 -5.79 16.54
CA LEU A 59 -6.66 -6.08 16.43
C LEU A 59 -5.82 -4.81 16.27
N LEU A 60 -6.25 -3.84 15.47
CA LEU A 60 -5.52 -2.58 15.31
C LEU A 60 -5.50 -1.81 16.64
N ASN A 61 -6.63 -1.80 17.36
CA ASN A 61 -6.77 -1.17 18.67
C ASN A 61 -5.89 -1.85 19.72
N SER A 62 -5.76 -3.19 19.70
CA SER A 62 -4.86 -3.89 20.63
C SER A 62 -3.38 -3.57 20.41
N HIS A 63 -3.01 -3.09 19.22
CA HIS A 63 -1.67 -2.61 18.89
C HIS A 63 -1.54 -1.07 18.93
N GLY A 64 -2.58 -0.34 19.36
CA GLY A 64 -2.57 1.12 19.41
C GLY A 64 -2.53 1.81 18.05
N ILE A 65 -2.93 1.12 16.98
CA ILE A 65 -2.93 1.66 15.62
C ILE A 65 -4.21 2.46 15.41
N ALA A 66 -4.04 3.77 15.19
CA ALA A 66 -5.13 4.69 14.85
C ALA A 66 -4.79 5.52 13.61
N PHE A 67 -5.81 5.84 12.82
CA PHE A 67 -5.66 6.67 11.62
C PHE A 67 -6.98 7.37 11.27
N GLN A 68 -6.90 8.48 10.56
CA GLN A 68 -8.09 9.17 10.01
C GLN A 68 -8.49 8.64 8.63
N LYS A 69 -7.54 8.05 7.92
CA LYS A 69 -7.73 7.41 6.61
C LYS A 69 -6.64 6.36 6.40
N ALA A 70 -6.96 5.33 5.63
CA ALA A 70 -6.01 4.28 5.28
C ALA A 70 -6.36 3.67 3.91
N ALA A 71 -5.43 2.87 3.39
CA ALA A 71 -5.70 1.92 2.32
C ALA A 71 -5.84 0.52 2.93
N ALA A 72 -6.93 -0.17 2.60
CA ALA A 72 -7.24 -1.51 3.04
C ALA A 72 -7.27 -2.44 1.82
N PHE A 73 -6.57 -3.56 1.91
CA PHE A 73 -6.45 -4.54 0.85
C PHE A 73 -7.02 -5.88 1.31
N ASP A 74 -8.01 -6.38 0.58
CA ASP A 74 -8.39 -7.79 0.64
C ASP A 74 -7.47 -8.64 -0.24
N LEU A 75 -7.72 -9.96 -0.25
CA LEU A 75 -6.93 -10.90 -1.03
C LEU A 75 -6.91 -10.57 -2.52
N ALA A 76 -8.07 -10.26 -3.12
CA ALA A 76 -8.18 -10.00 -4.54
C ALA A 76 -7.46 -8.71 -4.94
N MET A 77 -7.48 -7.70 -4.07
CA MET A 77 -6.72 -6.47 -4.26
C MET A 77 -5.20 -6.73 -4.21
N LEU A 78 -4.71 -7.54 -3.26
CA LEU A 78 -3.29 -7.91 -3.19
C LEU A 78 -2.84 -8.67 -4.44
N GLU A 79 -3.64 -9.63 -4.91
CA GLU A 79 -3.35 -10.35 -6.17
C GLU A 79 -3.38 -9.41 -7.38
N GLY A 80 -4.29 -8.43 -7.36
CA GLY A 80 -4.46 -7.42 -8.40
C GLY A 80 -3.30 -6.41 -8.52
N LEU A 81 -2.41 -6.33 -7.52
CA LEU A 81 -1.18 -5.53 -7.60
C LEU A 81 -0.13 -6.15 -8.54
N GLY A 82 -0.28 -7.44 -8.88
CA GLY A 82 0.64 -8.17 -9.75
C GLY A 82 1.47 -9.20 -8.99
N MET A 83 1.05 -10.46 -9.07
CA MET A 83 1.73 -11.57 -8.41
C MET A 83 3.09 -11.88 -9.06
N LYS A 84 4.13 -11.96 -8.23
CA LYS A 84 5.44 -12.51 -8.58
C LYS A 84 5.66 -13.85 -7.90
N LYS A 85 6.65 -14.59 -8.39
CA LYS A 85 6.99 -15.92 -7.88
C LYS A 85 8.50 -16.11 -7.92
N PHE A 86 9.08 -16.51 -6.79
CA PHE A 86 10.47 -16.95 -6.74
C PHE A 86 10.66 -18.02 -5.68
N SER A 87 11.74 -18.80 -5.82
CA SER A 87 12.05 -19.91 -4.92
C SER A 87 13.39 -19.68 -4.25
N LEU A 88 13.41 -19.75 -2.92
CA LEU A 88 14.65 -19.57 -2.15
C LEU A 88 14.76 -20.60 -1.01
N GLN A 89 15.97 -20.76 -0.48
CA GLN A 89 16.21 -21.59 0.69
C GLN A 89 17.19 -20.89 1.64
N TYR A 90 16.68 -20.49 2.80
CA TYR A 90 17.55 -19.94 3.84
C TYR A 90 18.41 -21.02 4.49
N PRO A 91 19.60 -20.66 5.01
CA PRO A 91 20.37 -21.54 5.88
C PRO A 91 19.50 -22.13 7.00
N GLY A 92 19.56 -23.44 7.18
CA GLY A 92 18.77 -24.15 8.18
C GLY A 92 17.35 -24.51 7.77
N TRP A 93 16.87 -24.07 6.60
CA TRP A 93 15.57 -24.52 6.09
C TRP A 93 15.63 -25.95 5.57
N PRO A 94 14.58 -26.77 5.81
CA PRO A 94 14.58 -28.19 5.46
C PRO A 94 14.55 -28.42 3.94
N LYS A 95 14.05 -27.45 3.18
CA LYS A 95 13.98 -27.48 1.71
C LYS A 95 13.88 -26.07 1.13
N ARG A 96 13.94 -25.99 -0.19
CA ARG A 96 13.56 -24.80 -0.96
C ARG A 96 12.03 -24.63 -0.94
N TYR A 97 11.60 -23.39 -0.73
CA TYR A 97 10.19 -23.00 -0.75
C TYR A 97 9.95 -22.01 -1.89
N THR A 98 8.75 -22.05 -2.45
CA THR A 98 8.35 -21.13 -3.52
C THR A 98 7.33 -20.14 -3.00
N PHE A 99 7.68 -18.86 -3.03
CA PHE A 99 6.87 -17.76 -2.53
C PHE A 99 6.11 -17.12 -3.68
N GLU A 100 4.87 -16.70 -3.42
CA GLU A 100 4.08 -15.92 -4.36
C GLU A 100 3.35 -14.78 -3.65
N GLY A 101 3.38 -13.60 -4.24
CA GLY A 101 2.81 -12.38 -3.69
C GLY A 101 3.12 -11.15 -4.55
N PRO A 102 2.46 -10.02 -4.32
CA PRO A 102 2.86 -8.75 -4.92
C PRO A 102 4.19 -8.27 -4.34
N LEU A 103 4.86 -7.38 -5.06
CA LEU A 103 6.05 -6.72 -4.56
C LEU A 103 5.66 -5.52 -3.69
N LEU A 104 6.47 -5.23 -2.67
CA LEU A 104 6.29 -4.07 -1.81
C LEU A 104 6.30 -2.77 -2.62
N ARG A 105 7.13 -2.68 -3.67
CA ARG A 105 7.15 -1.51 -4.58
C ARG A 105 5.81 -1.25 -5.26
N ASP A 106 5.08 -2.31 -5.62
CA ASP A 106 3.80 -2.19 -6.34
C ASP A 106 2.69 -1.76 -5.37
N LEU A 107 2.73 -2.24 -4.12
CA LEU A 107 1.87 -1.75 -3.04
C LEU A 107 2.12 -0.26 -2.78
N LEU A 108 3.38 0.15 -2.63
CA LEU A 108 3.75 1.55 -2.37
C LEU A 108 3.30 2.47 -3.52
N ALA A 109 3.42 2.02 -4.77
CA ALA A 109 2.89 2.74 -5.92
C ALA A 109 1.36 2.83 -5.93
N ALA A 110 0.68 1.76 -5.52
CA ALA A 110 -0.78 1.73 -5.42
C ALA A 110 -1.33 2.71 -4.38
N VAL A 111 -0.60 2.96 -3.29
CA VAL A 111 -0.99 3.93 -2.25
C VAL A 111 -0.36 5.32 -2.42
N GLY A 112 0.53 5.50 -3.40
CA GLY A 112 1.23 6.76 -3.68
C GLY A 112 2.29 7.13 -2.63
N ALA A 113 3.05 6.14 -2.15
CA ALA A 113 4.06 6.23 -1.10
C ALA A 113 5.49 5.93 -1.57
N GLU A 114 5.76 5.97 -2.88
CA GLU A 114 7.06 5.58 -3.45
C GLU A 114 8.23 6.48 -3.01
N LYS A 115 7.90 7.71 -2.60
CA LYS A 115 8.84 8.74 -2.15
C LYS A 115 9.02 8.80 -0.64
N SER A 116 8.32 7.96 0.12
CA SER A 116 8.47 7.87 1.57
C SER A 116 9.87 7.36 1.94
N SER A 117 10.26 7.63 3.18
CA SER A 117 11.60 7.33 3.66
C SER A 117 11.70 5.89 4.13
N VAL A 118 10.79 5.52 5.04
CA VAL A 118 10.71 4.22 5.69
C VAL A 118 9.26 3.77 5.78
N ILE A 119 9.08 2.48 5.99
CA ILE A 119 7.83 1.92 6.47
C ILE A 119 8.10 1.13 7.75
N ARG A 120 7.09 0.98 8.60
CA ARG A 120 7.05 -0.07 9.63
C ARG A 120 6.08 -1.14 9.17
N PHE A 121 6.52 -2.40 9.16
CA PHE A 121 5.64 -3.51 8.82
C PHE A 121 5.38 -4.35 10.07
N MET A 122 4.14 -4.36 10.54
CA MET A 122 3.77 -5.00 11.80
C MET A 122 3.21 -6.41 11.60
N GLY A 123 3.78 -7.36 12.33
CA GLY A 123 3.26 -8.72 12.52
C GLY A 123 2.16 -8.81 13.58
N LEU A 124 1.35 -9.87 13.56
CA LEU A 124 0.30 -10.11 14.57
C LEU A 124 0.82 -10.18 16.02
N ASP A 125 2.12 -10.40 16.22
CA ASP A 125 2.79 -10.42 17.52
C ASP A 125 3.22 -9.02 18.01
N GLY A 126 2.99 -7.98 17.19
CA GLY A 126 3.41 -6.60 17.46
C GLY A 126 4.86 -6.30 17.07
N TYR A 127 5.58 -7.24 16.46
CA TYR A 127 6.92 -6.98 15.95
C TYR A 127 6.86 -6.09 14.70
N GLU A 128 7.53 -4.93 14.73
CA GLU A 128 7.45 -3.90 13.69
C GLU A 128 8.80 -3.23 13.35
N PRO A 129 9.69 -3.91 12.61
CA PRO A 129 10.95 -3.31 12.19
C PRO A 129 10.73 -2.15 11.21
N GLU A 130 11.66 -1.19 11.23
CA GLU A 130 11.78 -0.20 10.17
C GLU A 130 12.39 -0.82 8.91
N ILE A 131 11.73 -0.59 7.79
CA ILE A 131 12.16 -1.02 6.46
C ILE A 131 12.34 0.22 5.59
N PRO A 132 13.57 0.52 5.14
CA PRO A 132 13.79 1.59 4.18
C PRO A 132 12.98 1.35 2.90
N VAL A 133 12.27 2.36 2.41
CA VAL A 133 11.57 2.26 1.11
C VAL A 133 12.56 2.02 -0.03
N GLN A 134 13.83 2.40 0.16
CA GLN A 134 14.92 2.06 -0.75
C GLN A 134 15.06 0.55 -0.97
N ASP A 135 14.80 -0.30 0.04
CA ASP A 135 14.87 -1.76 -0.11
C ASP A 135 13.85 -2.25 -1.15
N ALA A 136 12.65 -1.67 -1.16
CA ALA A 136 11.62 -1.97 -2.17
C ALA A 136 12.00 -1.46 -3.57
N ARG A 137 12.86 -0.44 -3.68
CA ARG A 137 13.36 0.05 -4.98
C ARG A 137 14.48 -0.84 -5.53
N ASP A 138 15.41 -1.23 -4.67
CA ASP A 138 16.62 -1.96 -5.08
C ASP A 138 16.37 -3.47 -5.23
N TYR A 139 15.40 -4.03 -4.52
CA TYR A 139 15.16 -5.46 -4.47
C TYR A 139 13.68 -5.83 -4.68
N ASP A 140 13.45 -7.04 -5.16
CA ASP A 140 12.11 -7.64 -5.25
C ASP A 140 11.60 -8.11 -3.89
N VAL A 141 11.50 -7.18 -2.94
CA VAL A 141 10.89 -7.44 -1.63
C VAL A 141 9.42 -7.80 -1.84
N MET A 142 9.04 -9.00 -1.43
CA MET A 142 7.73 -9.57 -1.68
C MET A 142 6.88 -9.58 -0.41
N LEU A 143 5.62 -9.22 -0.56
CA LEU A 143 4.57 -9.46 0.42
C LEU A 143 3.94 -10.82 0.10
N ALA A 144 4.62 -11.90 0.48
CA ALA A 144 4.20 -13.25 0.11
C ALA A 144 2.87 -13.59 0.79
N ILE A 145 1.90 -14.02 -0.01
CA ILE A 145 0.59 -14.49 0.44
C ILE A 145 0.38 -15.99 0.17
N LYS A 146 1.26 -16.60 -0.65
CA LYS A 146 1.31 -18.05 -0.85
C LYS A 146 2.72 -18.59 -0.64
N VAL A 147 2.77 -19.83 -0.16
CA VAL A 147 3.98 -20.67 -0.17
C VAL A 147 3.63 -22.04 -0.72
N ASP A 148 4.43 -22.50 -1.69
CA ASP A 148 4.25 -23.75 -2.41
C ASP A 148 2.82 -23.89 -2.97
N GLY A 149 2.29 -22.81 -3.55
CA GLY A 149 0.97 -22.76 -4.18
C GLY A 149 -0.23 -22.67 -3.21
N ARG A 150 -0.01 -22.65 -1.90
CA ARG A 150 -1.08 -22.53 -0.89
C ARG A 150 -1.06 -21.17 -0.22
N TYR A 151 -2.23 -20.57 0.02
CA TYR A 151 -2.33 -19.34 0.80
C TYR A 151 -1.84 -19.56 2.23
N LEU A 152 -1.17 -18.56 2.78
CA LEU A 152 -0.65 -18.58 4.15
C LEU A 152 -1.80 -18.38 5.16
N GLY A 153 -1.97 -19.32 6.07
CA GLY A 153 -2.94 -19.23 7.16
C GLY A 153 -2.39 -18.54 8.41
N ILE A 154 -3.30 -18.08 9.27
CA ILE A 154 -2.97 -17.73 10.66
C ILE A 154 -2.68 -19.05 11.42
N GLY A 155 -1.55 -19.10 12.11
CA GLY A 155 -0.98 -20.35 12.67
C GLY A 155 0.14 -20.95 11.82
N ASP A 156 0.25 -20.53 10.55
CA ASP A 156 1.46 -20.68 9.74
C ASP A 156 2.30 -19.40 9.85
N ARG A 157 2.62 -18.75 8.72
CA ARG A 157 3.31 -17.46 8.63
C ARG A 157 2.45 -16.38 7.98
N GLY A 158 1.14 -16.62 7.90
CA GLY A 158 0.17 -15.75 7.25
C GLY A 158 -0.45 -14.71 8.18
N PRO A 159 -1.17 -13.72 7.63
CA PRO A 159 -1.65 -13.71 6.24
C PRO A 159 -0.62 -13.23 5.22
N ILE A 160 0.40 -12.47 5.64
CA ILE A 160 1.48 -11.97 4.77
C ILE A 160 2.83 -12.26 5.42
N TRP A 161 3.80 -12.68 4.60
CA TRP A 161 5.20 -12.81 5.00
C TRP A 161 6.08 -11.90 4.13
N LEU A 162 6.86 -11.00 4.75
CA LEU A 162 7.84 -10.20 4.03
C LEU A 162 9.06 -11.06 3.66
N VAL A 163 9.35 -11.13 2.37
CA VAL A 163 10.39 -12.00 1.83
C VAL A 163 11.35 -11.21 0.96
N TYR A 164 12.64 -11.31 1.27
CA TYR A 164 13.73 -10.74 0.46
C TYR A 164 14.35 -11.82 -0.45
N PRO A 165 14.71 -11.50 -1.71
CA PRO A 165 15.25 -12.46 -2.68
C PRO A 165 16.74 -12.75 -2.44
N ARG A 166 17.11 -13.35 -1.31
CA ARG A 166 18.53 -13.51 -0.89
C ARG A 166 19.37 -14.41 -1.79
N ASP A 167 18.79 -15.46 -2.36
CA ASP A 167 19.54 -16.40 -3.20
C ASP A 167 20.13 -15.70 -4.43
N ASP A 168 19.36 -14.76 -5.00
CA ASP A 168 19.67 -14.10 -6.26
C ASP A 168 20.42 -12.77 -6.09
N VAL A 169 20.49 -12.24 -4.86
CA VAL A 169 21.11 -10.94 -4.56
C VAL A 169 22.30 -11.09 -3.61
N PRO A 170 23.55 -11.06 -4.11
CA PRO A 170 24.75 -11.20 -3.29
C PRO A 170 24.82 -10.24 -2.10
N ALA A 171 24.33 -9.00 -2.28
CA ALA A 171 24.30 -7.98 -1.24
C ALA A 171 23.43 -8.38 -0.03
N LEU A 172 22.46 -9.28 -0.23
CA LEU A 172 21.51 -9.67 0.81
C LEU A 172 21.93 -10.93 1.59
N LYS A 173 22.97 -11.65 1.17
CA LYS A 173 23.34 -12.97 1.74
C LYS A 173 23.61 -12.96 3.25
N ASN A 174 24.12 -11.85 3.78
CA ASN A 174 24.47 -11.69 5.21
C ASN A 174 23.61 -10.62 5.91
N THR A 175 22.49 -10.20 5.32
CA THR A 175 21.63 -9.19 5.92
C THR A 175 20.88 -9.76 7.11
N ASP A 176 20.58 -8.94 8.11
CA ASP A 176 19.77 -9.32 9.26
C ASP A 176 18.38 -9.85 8.84
N ASP A 177 17.92 -10.93 9.49
CA ASP A 177 16.58 -11.48 9.32
C ASP A 177 15.52 -10.67 10.08
N ALA A 178 15.92 -9.67 10.87
CA ALA A 178 15.00 -8.76 11.57
C ALA A 178 13.92 -8.13 10.67
N LYS A 179 14.19 -7.95 9.37
CA LYS A 179 13.19 -7.41 8.44
C LYS A 179 12.17 -8.45 7.95
N TRP A 180 12.28 -9.72 8.34
CA TRP A 180 11.46 -10.83 7.86
C TRP A 180 10.19 -11.04 8.69
N VAL A 181 9.32 -10.04 8.65
CA VAL A 181 8.06 -10.06 9.38
C VAL A 181 7.14 -11.13 8.80
N TRP A 182 6.78 -12.12 9.61
CA TRP A 182 5.72 -13.09 9.32
C TRP A 182 4.43 -12.66 10.01
N ALA A 183 3.30 -13.16 9.52
CA ALA A 183 1.98 -12.76 9.97
C ALA A 183 1.75 -11.24 9.95
N GLY A 184 2.26 -10.57 8.91
CA GLY A 184 2.08 -9.14 8.73
C GLY A 184 0.63 -8.77 8.41
N PHE A 185 0.13 -7.69 9.00
CA PHE A 185 -1.25 -7.21 8.80
C PHE A 185 -1.39 -5.69 8.67
N HIS A 186 -0.35 -4.93 9.04
CA HIS A 186 -0.38 -3.47 9.01
C HIS A 186 0.96 -2.88 8.55
N ILE A 187 0.90 -1.84 7.72
CA ILE A 187 2.05 -1.02 7.33
C ILE A 187 1.79 0.43 7.73
N ALA A 188 2.71 1.03 8.48
CA ALA A 188 2.80 2.48 8.65
C ALA A 188 3.82 3.05 7.66
N VAL A 189 3.41 4.07 6.89
CA VAL A 189 4.28 4.79 5.96
C VAL A 189 4.71 6.12 6.56
N GLU A 190 6.03 6.39 6.57
CA GLU A 190 6.65 7.59 7.14
C GLU A 190 7.47 8.41 6.12
#